data_AF-A0A524LH44-F1
#
_entry.id   AF-A0A524LH44-F1
#
_cell.length_a   1.000
_cell.length_b   1.000
_cell.length_c   1.000
_cell.angle_alpha   90.00
_cell.angle_beta   90.00
_cell.angle_gamma   90.00
#
_symmetry.space_group_name_H-M   'P 1'
#
loop_
_entity.id
_entity.type
_entity.pdbx_description
1 polymer ?
#
loop_
_entity_poly.entity_id
_entity_poly.type
_entity_poly.pdbx_seq_one_letter_code
_entity_poly.pdbx_strand_id
1 'polypeptide(L)'
;MSEDVPDRSEMIRSAVITIIFSAVFLIVGLVLWIWSFTDIITTSPVGALNSINPYVTGILEALTMLGMFIFLSVTVINIRMFLSEVRAGWLEVISVYIIVVAMAWVMFGSAVGGVAAIFSLGFVVYLSLLQE
;
A
#
# COMPACT_ATOMS: atom_id res chain seq x y z
N MET A 1 -30.39 19.48 -4.71
CA MET A 1 -28.93 19.48 -4.48
C MET A 1 -28.51 18.04 -4.62
N SER A 2 -27.59 17.72 -5.53
CA SER A 2 -27.20 16.33 -5.80
C SER A 2 -26.54 15.74 -4.55
N GLU A 3 -27.21 14.75 -3.94
CA GLU A 3 -26.79 14.05 -2.72
C GLU A 3 -25.54 13.15 -2.93
N ASP A 4 -24.92 13.19 -4.12
CA ASP A 4 -23.85 12.27 -4.53
C ASP A 4 -22.42 12.79 -4.31
N VAL A 5 -22.23 14.03 -3.87
CA VAL A 5 -20.91 14.58 -3.55
C VAL A 5 -20.74 14.61 -2.03
N PRO A 6 -19.85 13.79 -1.45
CA PRO A 6 -19.63 13.79 -0.01
C PRO A 6 -19.17 15.16 0.47
N ASP A 7 -19.55 15.50 1.71
CA ASP A 7 -19.22 16.79 2.30
C ASP A 7 -17.70 17.00 2.33
N ARG A 8 -17.25 18.23 2.00
CA ARG A 8 -15.81 18.55 1.95
C ARG A 8 -15.08 18.21 3.25
N SER A 9 -15.75 18.36 4.39
CA SER A 9 -15.20 18.01 5.71
C SER A 9 -14.95 16.50 5.87
N GLU A 10 -15.83 15.66 5.33
CA GLU A 10 -15.72 14.21 5.35
C GLU A 10 -14.60 13.73 4.43
N MET A 11 -14.49 14.32 3.23
CA MET A 11 -13.40 14.03 2.30
C MET A 11 -12.03 14.38 2.88
N ILE A 12 -11.91 15.54 3.52
CA ILE A 12 -10.66 15.96 4.18
C ILE A 12 -10.32 15.02 5.34
N ARG A 13 -11.30 14.67 6.17
CA ARG A 13 -11.09 13.73 7.29
C ARG A 13 -10.62 12.37 6.79
N SER A 14 -11.26 11.84 5.74
CA SER A 14 -10.88 10.57 5.11
C SER A 14 -9.46 10.64 4.55
N ALA A 15 -9.12 11.71 3.81
CA ALA A 15 -7.79 11.90 3.26
C ALA A 15 -6.71 11.99 4.35
N VAL A 16 -6.96 12.72 5.45
CA VAL A 16 -6.00 12.80 6.57
C VAL A 16 -5.76 11.43 7.19
N ILE A 17 -6.81 10.66 7.42
CA ILE A 17 -6.70 9.30 7.97
C ILE A 17 -5.89 8.42 7.03
N THR A 18 -6.20 8.42 5.73
CA THR A 18 -5.52 7.55 4.76
C THR A 18 -4.07 7.97 4.54
N ILE A 19 -3.74 9.26 4.62
CA ILE A 19 -2.36 9.76 4.60
C ILE A 19 -1.59 9.23 5.81
N ILE A 20 -2.17 9.33 7.02
CA ILE A 20 -1.53 8.84 8.25
C ILE A 20 -1.27 7.35 8.14
N PHE A 21 -2.27 6.56 7.73
CA PHE A 21 -2.09 5.12 7.58
C PHE A 21 -1.06 4.78 6.49
N SER A 22 -1.07 5.47 5.35
CA SER A 22 -0.05 5.29 4.29
C SER A 22 1.35 5.56 4.85
N ALA A 23 1.53 6.65 5.60
CA ALA A 23 2.80 6.97 6.22
C ALA A 23 3.22 5.91 7.25
N VAL A 24 2.29 5.40 8.06
CA VAL A 24 2.55 4.32 9.02
C VAL A 24 3.02 3.05 8.30
N PHE A 25 2.31 2.61 7.25
CA PHE A 25 2.71 1.43 6.49
C PHE A 25 4.06 1.62 5.78
N LEU A 26 4.34 2.82 5.28
CA LEU A 26 5.65 3.14 4.72
C LEU A 26 6.76 3.07 5.77
N ILE A 27 6.56 3.65 6.96
CA ILE A 27 7.53 3.59 8.05
C ILE A 27 7.78 2.13 8.47
N VAL A 28 6.72 1.35 8.63
CA VAL A 28 6.84 -0.09 8.96
C VAL A 28 7.61 -0.83 7.86
N GLY A 29 7.29 -0.57 6.58
CA GLY A 29 8.01 -1.15 5.45
C GLY A 29 9.49 -0.79 5.45
N LEU A 30 9.83 0.48 5.70
CA LEU A 30 11.22 0.93 5.79
C LEU A 30 11.96 0.27 6.97
N VAL A 31 11.30 0.11 8.12
CA VAL A 31 11.88 -0.58 9.29
C VAL A 31 12.17 -2.04 8.98
N LEU A 32 11.21 -2.77 8.36
CA LEU A 32 11.40 -4.16 7.93
C LEU A 32 12.51 -4.28 6.89
N TRP A 33 12.58 -3.33 5.96
CA TRP A 33 13.60 -3.29 4.93
C TRP A 33 14.99 -3.11 5.55
N ILE A 34 15.12 -2.16 6.49
CA ILE A 34 16.37 -1.92 7.21
C ILE A 34 16.79 -3.19 7.97
N TRP A 35 15.87 -3.81 8.71
CA TRP A 35 16.14 -5.04 9.46
C TRP A 35 16.48 -6.27 8.61
N SER A 36 16.26 -6.20 7.29
CA SER A 36 16.61 -7.23 6.32
C SER A 36 18.05 -7.10 5.79
N PHE A 37 18.77 -6.01 6.11
CA PHE A 37 20.18 -5.87 5.73
C PHE A 37 21.08 -6.89 6.44
N THR A 38 22.04 -7.45 5.70
CA THR A 38 22.97 -8.51 6.14
C THR A 38 23.74 -8.18 7.42
N ASP A 39 24.00 -6.90 7.66
CA ASP A 39 24.84 -6.45 8.77
C ASP A 39 24.12 -6.44 10.11
N ILE A 40 22.78 -6.38 10.09
CA ILE A 40 21.94 -6.31 11.29
C ILE A 40 20.88 -7.41 11.36
N ILE A 41 20.76 -8.26 10.34
CA ILE A 41 19.76 -9.33 10.30
C ILE A 41 19.89 -10.28 11.49
N THR A 42 21.10 -10.59 11.95
CA THR A 42 21.33 -11.55 13.05
C THR A 42 20.87 -11.07 14.42
N THR A 43 20.66 -9.77 14.58
CA THR A 43 20.17 -9.14 15.84
C THR A 43 18.79 -8.51 15.68
N SER A 44 18.19 -8.59 14.48
CA SER A 44 16.90 -7.98 14.18
C SER A 44 15.72 -8.93 14.40
N PRO A 45 14.51 -8.40 14.65
CA PRO A 45 13.29 -9.20 14.67
C PRO A 45 13.05 -9.98 13.37
N VAL A 46 13.47 -9.42 12.23
CA VAL A 46 13.38 -10.07 10.92
C VAL A 46 14.27 -11.31 10.84
N GLY A 47 15.50 -11.26 11.35
CA GLY A 47 16.35 -12.46 11.41
C GLY A 47 15.82 -13.52 12.35
N ALA A 48 15.25 -13.12 13.49
CA ALA A 48 14.57 -14.06 14.40
C ALA A 48 13.42 -14.77 13.67
N LEU A 49 12.55 -14.04 12.97
CA LEU A 49 11.47 -14.61 12.16
C LEU A 49 12.01 -15.52 11.05
N ASN A 50 13.06 -15.11 10.35
CA ASN A 50 13.69 -15.91 9.29
C ASN A 50 14.27 -17.23 9.80
N SER A 51 14.81 -17.25 11.02
CA SER A 51 15.31 -18.48 11.66
C SER A 51 14.21 -19.48 12.02
N ILE A 52 12.98 -18.99 12.22
CA ILE A 52 11.80 -19.84 12.44
C ILE A 52 11.24 -20.32 11.10
N ASN A 53 10.89 -19.37 10.23
CA ASN A 53 10.40 -19.66 8.88
C ASN A 53 10.59 -18.42 7.97
N PRO A 54 11.42 -18.52 6.91
CA PRO A 54 11.71 -17.39 6.02
C PRO A 54 10.49 -16.93 5.21
N TYR A 55 9.48 -17.78 4.99
CA TYR A 55 8.26 -17.40 4.27
C TYR A 55 7.37 -16.46 5.07
N VAL A 56 7.40 -16.54 6.41
CA VAL A 56 6.59 -15.67 7.27
C VAL A 56 7.03 -14.22 7.11
N THR A 57 8.33 -13.98 7.06
CA THR A 57 8.91 -12.66 6.80
C THR A 57 8.46 -12.11 5.45
N GLY A 58 8.62 -12.89 4.37
CA GLY A 58 8.23 -12.44 3.04
C GLY A 58 6.74 -12.15 2.90
N ILE A 59 5.87 -12.92 3.58
CA ILE A 59 4.43 -12.64 3.63
C ILE A 59 4.16 -11.34 4.41
N LEU A 60 4.82 -11.14 5.55
CA LEU A 60 4.63 -9.95 6.37
C LEU A 60 5.04 -8.69 5.61
N GLU A 61 6.19 -8.71 4.93
CA GLU A 61 6.64 -7.63 4.06
C GLU A 61 5.66 -7.36 2.90
N ALA A 62 5.17 -8.42 2.24
CA ALA A 62 4.18 -8.28 1.18
C ALA A 62 2.85 -7.69 1.68
N LEU A 63 2.39 -8.08 2.87
CA LEU A 63 1.18 -7.53 3.50
C LEU A 63 1.36 -6.07 3.92
N THR A 64 2.55 -5.68 4.38
CA THR A 64 2.87 -4.28 4.64
C THR A 64 2.79 -3.45 3.36
N MET A 65 3.34 -3.95 2.25
CA MET A 65 3.26 -3.27 0.95
C MET A 65 1.83 -3.24 0.38
N LEU A 66 1.03 -4.29 0.61
CA LEU A 66 -0.39 -4.29 0.29
C LEU A 66 -1.15 -3.21 1.09
N GLY A 67 -0.88 -3.09 2.38
CA GLY A 67 -1.45 -2.03 3.22
C GLY A 67 -1.10 -0.65 2.68
N MET A 68 0.18 -0.43 2.34
CA MET A 68 0.64 0.79 1.69
C MET A 68 -0.14 1.08 0.40
N PHE A 69 -0.30 0.07 -0.47
CA PHE A 69 -1.07 0.20 -1.71
C PHE A 69 -2.51 0.65 -1.45
N ILE A 70 -3.23 -0.03 -0.56
CA ILE A 70 -4.64 0.25 -0.29
C ILE A 70 -4.82 1.69 0.21
N PHE A 71 -4.08 2.09 1.24
CA PHE A 71 -4.24 3.43 1.82
C PHE A 71 -3.75 4.55 0.89
N LEU A 72 -2.69 4.29 0.11
CA LEU A 72 -2.21 5.26 -0.86
C LEU A 72 -3.19 5.42 -2.02
N SER A 73 -3.77 4.32 -2.52
CA SER A 73 -4.81 4.37 -3.56
C SER A 73 -6.03 5.17 -3.09
N VAL A 74 -6.54 4.90 -1.89
CA VAL A 74 -7.67 5.67 -1.33
C VAL A 74 -7.30 7.15 -1.16
N THR A 75 -6.07 7.45 -0.72
CA THR A 75 -5.57 8.83 -0.62
C THR A 75 -5.59 9.55 -1.97
N VAL A 76 -5.06 8.91 -3.02
CA VAL A 76 -5.04 9.50 -4.37
C VAL A 76 -6.46 9.68 -4.91
N ILE A 77 -7.35 8.72 -4.66
CA ILE A 77 -8.76 8.82 -5.04
C ILE A 77 -9.43 10.03 -4.36
N ASN A 78 -9.25 10.17 -3.05
CA ASN A 78 -9.81 11.29 -2.27
C ASN A 78 -9.26 12.65 -2.72
N ILE A 79 -7.93 12.75 -2.94
CA ILE A 79 -7.30 13.99 -3.40
C ILE A 79 -7.80 14.37 -4.80
N ARG A 80 -7.91 13.40 -5.72
CA ARG A 80 -8.42 13.68 -7.07
C ARG A 80 -9.88 14.14 -7.03
N MET A 81 -10.71 13.46 -6.24
CA MET A 81 -12.11 13.87 -6.06
C MET A 81 -12.19 15.28 -5.45
N PHE A 82 -11.31 15.62 -4.51
CA PHE A 82 -11.26 16.96 -3.90
C PHE A 82 -10.82 18.06 -4.87
N LEU A 83 -9.84 17.80 -5.73
CA LEU A 83 -9.27 18.79 -6.66
C LEU A 83 -10.08 18.96 -7.94
N SER A 84 -10.61 17.87 -8.48
CA SER A 84 -11.24 17.84 -9.80
C SER A 84 -12.75 17.67 -9.76
N GLU A 85 -13.33 17.33 -8.60
CA GLU A 85 -14.75 16.93 -8.44
C GLU A 85 -15.17 15.75 -9.34
N VAL A 86 -14.20 15.11 -10.01
CA VAL A 86 -14.36 13.91 -10.84
C VAL A 86 -13.88 12.71 -10.04
N ARG A 87 -14.66 11.61 -10.06
CA ARG A 87 -14.24 10.33 -9.48
C ARG A 87 -12.89 9.92 -10.08
N ALA A 88 -11.96 9.49 -9.23
CA ALA A 88 -10.67 9.03 -9.71
C ALA A 88 -10.83 7.82 -10.66
N GLY A 89 -9.99 7.78 -11.68
CA GLY A 89 -10.11 6.83 -12.76
C GLY A 89 -9.14 5.67 -12.56
N TRP A 90 -9.21 4.73 -13.51
CA TRP A 90 -8.31 3.58 -13.56
C TRP A 90 -6.83 3.98 -13.65
N LEU A 91 -6.51 5.13 -14.24
CA LEU A 91 -5.13 5.61 -14.38
C LEU A 91 -4.46 5.88 -13.03
N GLU A 92 -5.17 6.48 -12.06
CA GLU A 92 -4.62 6.75 -10.73
C GLU A 92 -4.39 5.45 -9.97
N VAL A 93 -5.34 4.52 -10.03
CA VAL A 93 -5.20 3.24 -9.32
C VAL A 93 -4.05 2.42 -9.91
N ILE A 94 -3.96 2.34 -11.23
CA ILE A 94 -2.90 1.59 -11.93
C ILE A 94 -1.53 2.25 -11.72
N SER A 95 -1.43 3.58 -11.72
CA SER A 95 -0.16 4.26 -11.46
C SER A 95 0.33 4.02 -10.02
N VAL A 96 -0.55 4.09 -9.03
CA VAL A 96 -0.22 3.75 -7.64
C VAL A 96 0.20 2.27 -7.52
N TYR A 97 -0.49 1.36 -8.22
CA TYR A 97 -0.13 -0.05 -8.25
C TYR A 97 1.31 -0.25 -8.77
N ILE A 98 1.65 0.34 -9.91
CA ILE A 98 3.00 0.23 -10.49
C ILE A 98 4.06 0.77 -9.53
N ILE A 99 3.80 1.93 -8.92
CA ILE A 99 4.74 2.56 -7.97
C ILE A 99 4.98 1.66 -6.76
N VAL A 100 3.92 1.14 -6.14
CA VAL A 100 4.04 0.33 -4.92
C VAL A 100 4.70 -1.02 -5.21
N VAL A 101 4.39 -1.65 -6.36
CA VAL A 101 5.07 -2.88 -6.79
C VAL A 101 6.55 -2.65 -7.07
N ALA A 102 6.90 -1.55 -7.74
CA ALA A 102 8.29 -1.19 -7.98
C ALA A 102 9.03 -0.93 -6.66
N MET A 103 8.41 -0.24 -5.70
CA MET A 103 8.96 -0.05 -4.36
C MET A 103 9.17 -1.38 -3.63
N ALA A 104 8.17 -2.27 -3.65
CA ALA A 104 8.26 -3.57 -2.99
C ALA A 104 9.42 -4.40 -3.57
N TRP A 105 9.60 -4.36 -4.89
CA TRP A 105 10.72 -5.02 -5.55
C TRP A 105 12.06 -4.42 -5.15
N VAL A 106 12.20 -3.09 -5.18
CA VAL A 106 13.47 -2.42 -4.81
C VAL A 106 13.83 -2.68 -3.35
N MET A 107 12.85 -2.68 -2.44
CA MET A 107 13.09 -2.88 -1.02
C MET A 107 13.36 -4.37 -0.70
N PHE A 108 12.49 -5.26 -1.11
CA PHE A 108 12.47 -6.64 -0.60
C PHE A 108 12.80 -7.71 -1.65
N GLY A 109 13.11 -7.28 -2.88
CA GLY A 109 13.43 -8.18 -3.98
C GLY A 109 12.22 -8.71 -4.76
N SER A 110 12.49 -9.52 -5.79
CA SER A 110 11.49 -9.96 -6.76
C SER A 110 10.41 -10.88 -6.18
N ALA A 111 10.75 -11.69 -5.17
CA ALA A 111 9.79 -12.59 -4.54
C ALA A 111 8.68 -11.82 -3.82
N VAL A 112 9.04 -10.88 -2.95
CA VAL A 112 8.09 -10.04 -2.21
C VAL A 112 7.36 -9.09 -3.16
N GLY A 113 8.07 -8.49 -4.14
CA GLY A 113 7.46 -7.68 -5.19
C GLY A 113 6.39 -8.44 -5.97
N GLY A 114 6.64 -9.71 -6.32
CA GLY A 114 5.68 -10.57 -7.01
C GLY A 114 4.45 -10.90 -6.16
N VAL A 115 4.63 -11.25 -4.89
CA VAL A 115 3.51 -11.52 -3.97
C VAL A 115 2.68 -10.25 -3.74
N ALA A 116 3.33 -9.11 -3.50
CA ALA A 116 2.66 -7.83 -3.33
C ALA A 116 1.88 -7.42 -4.60
N ALA A 117 2.42 -7.70 -5.79
CA ALA A 117 1.74 -7.47 -7.06
C ALA A 117 0.47 -8.33 -7.19
N ILE A 118 0.53 -9.62 -6.86
CA ILE A 118 -0.63 -10.52 -6.91
C ILE A 118 -1.72 -10.05 -5.94
N PHE A 119 -1.36 -9.74 -4.69
CA PHE A 119 -2.34 -9.25 -3.71
C PHE A 119 -2.94 -7.91 -4.09
N SER A 120 -2.11 -6.99 -4.59
CA SER A 120 -2.57 -5.68 -5.04
C SER A 120 -3.48 -5.79 -6.26
N LEU A 121 -3.19 -6.69 -7.21
CA LEU A 121 -4.09 -6.99 -8.33
C LEU A 121 -5.45 -7.53 -7.86
N GLY A 122 -5.47 -8.41 -6.85
CA GLY A 122 -6.71 -8.86 -6.24
C GLY A 122 -7.55 -7.69 -5.70
N PHE A 123 -6.91 -6.70 -5.08
CA PHE A 123 -7.58 -5.48 -4.63
C PHE A 123 -8.05 -4.60 -5.79
N VAL A 124 -7.27 -4.48 -6.86
CA VAL A 124 -7.67 -3.75 -8.08
C VAL A 124 -8.93 -4.38 -8.71
N VAL A 125 -9.00 -5.70 -8.78
CA VAL A 125 -10.20 -6.42 -9.26
C VAL A 125 -11.38 -6.23 -8.30
N TYR A 126 -11.14 -6.23 -6.99
CA TYR A 126 -12.20 -5.91 -6.03
C TYR A 126 -12.77 -4.50 -6.25
N LEU A 127 -11.91 -3.50 -6.50
CA LEU A 127 -12.35 -2.15 -6.86
C LEU A 127 -13.11 -2.12 -8.20
N SER A 128 -12.75 -2.95 -9.18
CA SER A 128 -13.49 -3.01 -10.46
C SER A 128 -14.92 -3.49 -10.25
N LEU A 129 -15.10 -4.52 -9.44
CA LEU A 129 -16.41 -5.10 -9.14
C LEU A 129 -17.33 -4.14 -8.36
N LEU A 130 -16.75 -3.18 -7.63
CA LEU A 130 -17.53 -2.15 -6.91
C LEU A 130 -17.92 -0.95 -7.79
N GLN A 131 -17.33 -0.82 -8.98
CA GLN A 131 -17.65 0.26 -9.91
C GLN A 131 -18.79 -0.11 -10.87
N GLU A 132 -19.16 -1.39 -10.95
CA GLU A 132 -20.38 -1.90 -11.61
C GLU A 132 -21.62 -1.72 -10.72
#